data_AF-A0A9P8LHG9-F1
#
_entry.id   AF-A0A9P8LHG9-F1
#
_cell.length_a   1.000
_cell.length_b   1.000
_cell.length_c   1.000
_cell.angle_alpha   90.00
_cell.angle_beta   90.00
_cell.angle_gamma   90.00
#
_symmetry.space_group_name_H-M   'P 1'
#
loop_
_entity.id
_entity.type
_entity.pdbx_description
1 polymer ?
#
loop_
_entity_poly.entity_id
_entity_poly.type
_entity_poly.pdbx_seq_one_letter_code
_entity_poly.pdbx_strand_id
1 'polypeptide(L)'
;MDLSLINTWSGNGTEKWIPGSSTLLQVFVSIQSMIFVECPYTNEPGREGLAGILASEQHKEFVRANTIRWAMIDWIQDGSKRKGFWKDVIKAHFLRNSSQLQRRIRDLAARDVGIWHYHGNSTEDTLVRNGQGGMNLEKEFDKCLSLLE
;
A
#
# COMPACT_ATOMS: atom_id res chain seq x y z
N MET A 1 11.49 6.26 -6.07
CA MET A 1 11.52 4.89 -6.64
C MET A 1 10.88 4.88 -8.03
N ASP A 2 11.66 4.54 -9.05
CA ASP A 2 11.29 4.66 -10.47
C ASP A 2 11.75 3.41 -11.24
N LEU A 3 11.14 3.14 -12.40
CA LEU A 3 11.44 1.98 -13.24
C LEU A 3 12.18 2.41 -14.51
N SER A 4 13.39 1.86 -14.70
CA SER A 4 14.17 2.04 -15.95
C SER A 4 13.48 1.43 -17.16
N LEU A 5 12.74 0.33 -16.98
CA LEU A 5 11.99 -0.35 -18.04
C LEU A 5 10.95 0.52 -18.73
N ILE A 6 10.40 1.52 -18.03
CA ILE A 6 9.46 2.50 -18.61
C ILE A 6 10.11 3.88 -18.73
N ASN A 7 11.45 3.94 -18.72
CA ASN A 7 12.26 5.13 -18.88
C ASN A 7 12.03 6.22 -17.82
N THR A 8 11.60 5.84 -16.62
CA THR A 8 11.44 6.76 -15.48
C THR A 8 12.67 6.79 -14.56
N TRP A 9 13.61 5.86 -14.75
CA TRP A 9 14.86 5.79 -14.01
C TRP A 9 16.06 5.57 -14.92
N SER A 10 17.27 5.83 -14.41
CA SER A 10 18.49 5.46 -15.11
C SER A 10 18.61 3.94 -15.21
N GLY A 11 19.05 3.47 -16.37
CA GLY A 11 19.25 2.05 -16.65
C GLY A 11 20.02 1.90 -17.96
N ASN A 12 20.62 0.74 -18.16
CA ASN A 12 21.53 0.47 -19.27
C ASN A 12 20.91 -0.52 -20.25
N GLY A 13 21.05 -0.22 -21.55
CA GLY A 13 20.71 -1.14 -22.65
C GLY A 13 19.36 -1.83 -22.48
N THR A 14 19.40 -3.12 -22.13
CA THR A 14 18.25 -4.02 -21.98
C THR A 14 17.36 -3.72 -20.77
N GLU A 15 17.78 -2.85 -19.85
CA GLU A 15 16.96 -2.40 -18.73
C GLU A 15 15.93 -1.34 -19.13
N LYS A 16 16.06 -0.74 -20.32
CA LYS A 16 15.12 0.23 -20.88
C LYS A 16 14.05 -0.43 -21.73
N TRP A 17 12.97 0.30 -22.01
CA TRP A 17 11.92 -0.17 -22.92
C TRP A 17 12.50 -0.44 -24.33
N ILE A 18 12.27 -1.65 -24.84
CA ILE A 18 12.64 -2.05 -26.20
C ILE A 18 11.34 -2.36 -26.98
N PRO A 19 10.97 -1.54 -27.98
CA PRO A 19 9.82 -1.82 -28.84
C PRO A 19 9.93 -3.20 -29.50
N GLY A 20 8.85 -3.98 -29.48
CA GLY A 20 8.79 -5.32 -30.08
C GLY A 20 9.36 -6.45 -29.21
N SER A 21 10.06 -6.13 -28.11
CA SER A 21 10.61 -7.12 -27.17
C SER A 21 10.08 -6.96 -25.75
N SER A 22 9.93 -5.72 -25.28
CA SER A 22 9.39 -5.44 -23.95
C SER A 22 7.89 -5.71 -23.89
N THR A 23 7.43 -6.27 -22.77
CA THR A 23 6.02 -6.65 -22.59
C THR A 23 5.39 -5.99 -21.37
N LEU A 24 4.07 -5.84 -21.39
CA LEU A 24 3.33 -5.39 -20.21
C LEU A 24 3.49 -6.34 -19.02
N LEU A 25 3.66 -7.64 -19.27
CA LEU A 25 3.96 -8.62 -18.22
C LEU A 25 5.29 -8.30 -17.52
N GLN A 26 6.33 -7.95 -18.26
CA GLN A 26 7.60 -7.55 -17.66
C GLN A 26 7.45 -6.30 -16.80
N VAL A 27 6.62 -5.34 -17.20
CA VAL A 27 6.31 -4.17 -16.36
C VAL A 27 5.67 -4.61 -15.04
N PHE A 28 4.67 -5.49 -15.07
CA PHE A 28 4.02 -5.97 -13.85
C PHE A 28 4.96 -6.77 -12.95
N VAL A 29 5.79 -7.65 -13.50
CA VAL A 29 6.80 -8.39 -12.74
C VAL A 29 7.84 -7.45 -12.14
N SER A 30 8.21 -6.38 -12.85
CA SER A 30 9.16 -5.37 -12.37
C SER A 30 8.58 -4.58 -11.19
N ILE A 31 7.31 -4.19 -11.25
CA ILE A 31 6.60 -3.55 -10.13
C ILE A 31 6.60 -4.48 -8.91
N GLN A 32 6.25 -5.76 -9.09
CA GLN A 32 6.22 -6.72 -8.00
C GLN A 32 7.61 -6.95 -7.38
N SER A 33 8.65 -7.03 -8.20
CA SER A 33 10.00 -7.37 -7.75
C SER A 33 10.76 -6.19 -7.15
N MET A 34 10.50 -4.97 -7.64
CA MET A 34 11.30 -3.80 -7.27
C MET A 34 10.54 -2.78 -6.43
N ILE A 35 9.20 -2.75 -6.47
CA ILE A 35 8.41 -1.78 -5.70
C ILE A 35 7.83 -2.42 -4.44
N PHE A 36 7.21 -3.60 -4.58
CA PHE A 36 6.59 -4.31 -3.48
C PHE A 36 7.56 -5.24 -2.74
N VAL A 37 8.65 -4.64 -2.24
CA VAL A 37 9.69 -5.33 -1.46
C VAL A 37 9.49 -5.19 0.05
N GLU A 38 10.14 -6.05 0.84
CA GLU A 38 10.02 -6.05 2.30
C GLU A 38 10.54 -4.76 2.96
N CYS A 39 11.58 -4.15 2.40
CA CYS A 39 12.18 -2.93 2.94
C CYS A 39 12.25 -1.83 1.87
N PRO A 40 11.15 -1.11 1.58
CA PRO A 40 11.13 -0.10 0.52
C PRO A 40 12.11 1.06 0.76
N TYR A 41 12.53 1.26 2.01
CA TYR A 41 13.52 2.28 2.37
C TYR A 41 14.88 2.09 1.68
N THR A 42 15.29 0.85 1.41
CA THR A 42 16.59 0.54 0.79
C THR A 42 16.59 0.71 -0.72
N ASN A 43 15.43 0.96 -1.33
CA ASN A 43 15.32 1.18 -2.78
C ASN A 43 15.72 2.61 -3.20
N GLU A 44 15.97 3.49 -2.23
CA GLU A 44 16.47 4.83 -2.51
C GLU A 44 18.00 4.79 -2.65
N PRO A 45 18.58 5.48 -3.65
CA PRO A 45 20.02 5.53 -3.84
C PRO A 45 20.78 5.98 -2.60
N GLY A 46 21.87 5.30 -2.28
CA GLY A 46 22.69 5.58 -1.09
C GLY A 46 22.11 5.03 0.20
N ARG A 47 21.01 4.26 0.15
CA ARG A 47 20.42 3.56 1.30
C ARG A 47 20.58 2.05 1.21
N GLU A 48 21.41 1.58 0.29
CA GLU A 48 21.73 0.17 0.13
C GLU A 48 22.32 -0.37 1.44
N GLY A 49 21.79 -1.49 1.96
CA GLY A 49 22.26 -2.09 3.21
C GLY A 49 21.73 -1.45 4.49
N LEU A 50 20.90 -0.40 4.42
CA LEU A 50 20.28 0.24 5.60
C LEU A 50 19.01 -0.49 6.09
N ALA A 51 18.88 -1.79 5.81
CA ALA A 51 17.78 -2.59 6.34
C ALA A 51 17.93 -2.78 7.85
N GLY A 52 16.83 -2.68 8.60
CA GLY A 52 16.79 -2.94 10.05
C GLY A 52 17.27 -1.78 10.94
N ILE A 53 17.69 -0.65 10.36
CA ILE A 53 17.91 0.57 11.15
C ILE A 53 16.58 1.19 11.57
N LEU A 54 16.59 1.99 12.63
CA LEU A 54 15.38 2.63 13.15
C LEU A 54 14.60 3.39 12.06
N ALA A 55 15.29 4.12 11.18
CA ALA A 55 14.66 4.87 10.10
C ALA A 55 13.95 3.96 9.07
N SER A 56 14.50 2.80 8.74
CA SER A 56 13.87 1.87 7.79
C SER A 56 12.67 1.16 8.42
N GLU A 57 12.72 0.83 9.71
CA GLU A 57 11.57 0.27 10.44
C GLU A 57 10.42 1.29 10.58
N GLN A 58 10.73 2.55 10.94
CA GLN A 58 9.74 3.63 10.95
C GLN A 58 9.11 3.86 9.57
N HIS A 59 9.92 3.77 8.51
CA HIS A 59 9.39 3.87 7.14
C HIS A 59 8.47 2.70 6.80
N LYS A 60 8.78 1.46 7.22
CA LYS A 60 7.89 0.30 7.06
C LYS A 60 6.57 0.49 7.81
N GLU A 61 6.61 0.98 9.05
CA GLU A 61 5.39 1.31 9.82
C GLU A 61 4.52 2.33 9.08
N PHE A 62 5.14 3.40 8.58
CA PHE A 62 4.45 4.43 7.80
C PHE A 62 3.81 3.84 6.54
N VAL A 63 4.55 3.06 5.76
CA VAL A 63 4.03 2.43 4.53
C VAL A 63 2.88 1.48 4.86
N ARG A 64 3.01 0.63 5.90
CA ARG A 64 1.96 -0.32 6.33
C ARG A 64 0.67 0.41 6.69
N ALA A 65 0.74 1.47 7.49
CA ALA A 65 -0.44 2.25 7.86
C ALA A 65 -1.12 2.88 6.63
N ASN A 66 -0.34 3.44 5.70
CA ASN A 66 -0.87 3.99 4.46
C ASN A 66 -1.43 2.93 3.51
N THR A 67 -0.86 1.72 3.48
CA THR A 67 -1.44 0.60 2.73
C THR A 67 -2.83 0.25 3.27
N ILE A 68 -3.00 0.15 4.58
CA ILE A 68 -4.31 -0.14 5.18
C ILE A 68 -5.30 1.00 4.88
N ARG A 69 -4.89 2.26 5.07
CA ARG A 69 -5.76 3.42 4.85
C ARG A 69 -6.18 3.59 3.38
N TRP A 70 -5.22 3.56 2.46
CA TRP A 70 -5.41 3.97 1.07
C TRP A 70 -5.51 2.83 0.08
N ALA A 71 -4.83 1.71 0.32
CA ALA A 71 -4.88 0.55 -0.58
C ALA A 71 -5.93 -0.48 -0.15
N MET A 72 -6.48 -0.37 1.07
CA MET A 72 -7.51 -1.29 1.58
C MET A 72 -8.81 -0.57 1.91
N ILE A 73 -8.85 0.26 2.96
CA ILE A 73 -10.07 0.93 3.44
C ILE A 73 -10.68 1.79 2.33
N ASP A 74 -9.89 2.67 1.73
CA ASP A 74 -10.37 3.57 0.68
C ASP A 74 -10.94 2.83 -0.54
N TRP A 75 -10.31 1.74 -0.98
CA TRP A 75 -10.78 0.91 -2.08
C TRP A 75 -12.12 0.21 -1.81
N ILE A 76 -12.42 -0.05 -0.54
CA ILE A 76 -13.68 -0.67 -0.11
C ILE A 76 -14.75 0.40 0.14
N GLN A 77 -14.37 1.51 0.77
CA GLN A 77 -15.29 2.54 1.23
C GLN A 77 -15.76 3.45 0.10
N ASP A 78 -14.86 3.83 -0.81
CA ASP A 78 -15.18 4.70 -1.93
C ASP A 78 -16.15 4.01 -2.89
N GLY A 79 -17.36 4.57 -3.02
CA GLY A 79 -18.40 4.03 -3.88
C GLY A 79 -18.02 4.01 -5.36
N SER A 80 -17.19 4.95 -5.83
CA SER A 80 -16.72 5.00 -7.23
C SER A 80 -15.78 3.85 -7.55
N LYS A 81 -14.91 3.47 -6.60
CA LYS A 81 -13.99 2.32 -6.72
C LYS A 81 -14.75 1.01 -6.53
N ARG A 82 -15.53 0.89 -5.45
CA ARG A 82 -16.30 -0.32 -5.09
C ARG A 82 -17.33 -0.71 -6.16
N LYS A 83 -17.94 0.27 -6.86
CA LYS A 83 -18.89 0.02 -7.95
C LYS A 83 -18.28 0.21 -9.34
N GLY A 84 -16.97 0.48 -9.41
CA GLY A 84 -16.25 0.73 -10.64
C GLY A 84 -15.87 -0.54 -11.40
N PHE A 85 -14.94 -0.38 -12.35
CA PHE A 85 -14.48 -1.47 -13.22
C PHE A 85 -13.92 -2.67 -12.43
N TRP A 86 -13.25 -2.41 -11.31
CA TRP A 86 -12.61 -3.44 -10.48
C TRP A 86 -13.51 -4.04 -9.40
N LYS A 87 -14.81 -3.74 -9.38
CA LYS A 87 -15.74 -4.13 -8.30
C LYS A 87 -15.66 -5.61 -7.93
N ASP A 88 -15.61 -6.50 -8.92
CA ASP A 88 -15.66 -7.94 -8.70
C ASP A 88 -14.33 -8.45 -8.15
N VAL A 89 -13.22 -7.85 -8.60
CA VAL A 89 -11.86 -8.13 -8.09
C VAL A 89 -11.71 -7.66 -6.64
N ILE A 90 -12.18 -6.45 -6.33
CA ILE A 90 -12.17 -5.88 -4.98
C ILE A 90 -12.97 -6.78 -4.04
N LYS A 91 -14.24 -7.07 -4.39
CA LYS A 91 -15.12 -7.92 -3.57
C LYS A 91 -14.53 -9.31 -3.39
N ALA A 92 -14.09 -9.97 -4.46
CA ALA A 92 -13.51 -11.31 -4.38
C ALA A 92 -12.22 -11.35 -3.54
N HIS A 93 -11.31 -10.38 -3.70
CA HIS A 93 -10.05 -10.33 -2.97
C HIS A 93 -10.29 -10.16 -1.46
N PHE A 94 -11.07 -9.15 -1.07
CA PHE A 94 -11.25 -8.84 0.35
C PHE A 94 -12.14 -9.85 1.07
N LEU A 95 -13.18 -10.41 0.41
CA LEU A 95 -13.98 -11.47 1.03
C LEU A 95 -13.19 -12.76 1.22
N ARG A 96 -12.44 -13.19 0.19
CA ARG A 96 -11.63 -14.42 0.26
C ARG A 96 -10.55 -14.37 1.32
N ASN A 97 -9.95 -13.19 1.53
CA ASN A 97 -8.81 -13.02 2.44
C ASN A 97 -9.18 -12.34 3.77
N SER A 98 -10.47 -12.03 3.99
CA SER A 98 -10.97 -11.27 5.13
C SER A 98 -10.37 -11.71 6.47
N SER A 99 -10.52 -12.99 6.84
CA SER A 99 -10.02 -13.50 8.12
C SER A 99 -8.50 -13.39 8.28
N GLN A 100 -7.73 -13.55 7.19
CA GLN A 100 -6.28 -13.41 7.22
C GLN A 100 -5.87 -11.94 7.34
N LEU A 101 -6.54 -11.04 6.61
CA LEU A 101 -6.28 -9.60 6.63
C LEU A 101 -6.62 -9.00 7.99
N GLN A 102 -7.78 -9.34 8.56
CA GLN A 102 -8.19 -8.88 9.90
C GLN A 102 -7.18 -9.32 10.97
N ARG A 103 -6.75 -10.59 10.94
CA ARG A 103 -5.73 -11.08 11.86
C ARG A 103 -4.43 -10.32 11.72
N ARG A 104 -3.94 -10.14 10.49
CA ARG A 104 -2.71 -9.39 10.22
C ARG A 104 -2.81 -7.95 10.70
N ILE A 105 -3.90 -7.25 10.41
CA ILE A 105 -4.10 -5.86 10.83
C ILE A 105 -4.13 -5.76 12.35
N ARG A 106 -4.78 -6.69 13.05
CA ARG A 106 -4.78 -6.74 14.52
C ARG A 106 -3.39 -6.97 15.10
N ASP A 107 -2.65 -7.93 14.56
CA ASP A 107 -1.27 -8.21 14.98
C ASP A 107 -0.36 -7.00 14.75
N LEU A 108 -0.58 -6.28 13.65
CA LEU A 108 0.11 -5.04 13.33
C LEU A 108 -0.30 -3.89 14.26
N ALA A 109 -1.59 -3.71 14.54
CA ALA A 109 -2.11 -2.68 15.44
C ALA A 109 -1.58 -2.83 16.87
N ALA A 110 -1.28 -4.06 17.30
CA ALA A 110 -0.65 -4.34 18.60
C ALA A 110 0.83 -3.91 18.68
N ARG A 111 1.49 -3.68 17.54
CA ARG A 111 2.93 -3.36 17.45
C ARG A 111 3.19 -1.95 16.95
N ASP A 112 2.40 -1.48 15.99
CA ASP A 112 2.58 -0.21 15.30
C ASP A 112 1.52 0.79 15.78
N VAL A 113 1.94 1.76 16.61
CA VAL A 113 1.06 2.82 17.13
C VAL A 113 0.38 3.63 16.00
N GLY A 114 1.02 3.74 14.83
CA GLY A 114 0.49 4.44 13.66
C GLY A 114 -0.75 3.80 13.03
N ILE A 115 -1.08 2.55 13.37
CA ILE A 115 -2.31 1.89 12.90
C ILE A 115 -3.47 2.18 13.86
N TRP A 116 -3.18 2.29 15.15
CA TRP A 116 -4.17 2.61 16.19
C TRP A 116 -4.49 4.11 16.25
N HIS A 117 -3.47 4.94 16.03
CA HIS A 117 -3.54 6.40 16.00
C HIS A 117 -2.98 6.95 14.68
N TYR A 118 -3.67 6.61 13.59
CA TYR A 118 -3.29 7.10 12.28
C TYR A 118 -3.55 8.60 12.17
N HIS A 119 -2.48 9.35 11.94
CA HIS A 119 -2.53 10.75 11.55
C HIS A 119 -2.24 10.82 10.06
N GLY A 120 -3.30 10.96 9.27
CA GLY A 120 -3.17 11.21 7.85
C GLY A 120 -2.48 12.54 7.58
N ASN A 121 -1.65 12.58 6.53
CA ASN A 121 -0.97 13.80 6.08
C ASN A 121 -1.75 14.54 4.99
N SER A 122 -2.94 14.05 4.64
CA SER A 122 -3.76 14.58 3.54
C SER A 122 -4.90 15.48 4.03
N THR A 123 -5.33 16.40 3.17
CA THR A 123 -6.48 17.28 3.43
C THR A 123 -7.77 16.47 3.59
N GLU A 124 -7.93 15.36 2.86
CA GLU A 124 -9.07 14.44 2.98
C GLU A 124 -9.13 13.76 4.34
N ASP A 125 -7.98 13.34 4.88
CA ASP A 125 -7.91 12.80 6.24
C ASP A 125 -8.27 13.84 7.30
N THR A 126 -8.02 15.12 7.03
CA THR A 126 -8.37 16.23 7.94
C THR A 126 -9.87 16.50 7.96
N LEU A 127 -10.55 16.35 6.81
CA LEU A 127 -12.01 16.52 6.70
C LEU A 127 -12.79 15.37 7.34
N VAL A 128 -12.30 14.14 7.22
CA VAL A 128 -12.91 12.97 7.89
C VAL A 128 -12.81 13.08 9.43
N ARG A 129 -11.83 13.83 9.94
CA ARG A 129 -11.52 13.88 11.38
C ARG A 129 -12.50 14.68 12.24
N ASN A 130 -13.34 15.56 11.72
CA ASN A 130 -14.31 16.36 12.51
C ASN A 130 -13.79 16.82 13.90
N GLY A 131 -12.50 17.20 14.00
CA GLY A 131 -11.87 17.62 15.25
C GLY A 131 -11.55 16.54 16.31
N GLN A 132 -11.71 15.24 16.03
CA GLN A 132 -11.31 14.15 16.93
C GLN A 132 -9.91 13.58 16.61
N GLY A 133 -9.32 12.89 17.60
CA GLY A 133 -7.98 12.29 17.57
C GLY A 133 -7.72 11.33 16.41
N GLY A 134 -6.51 10.74 16.35
CA GLY A 134 -6.08 9.87 15.24
C GLY A 134 -7.07 8.72 14.93
N MET A 135 -7.14 8.32 13.66
CA MET A 135 -8.05 7.27 13.18
C MET A 135 -7.53 5.88 13.59
N ASN A 136 -8.41 5.00 14.05
CA ASN A 136 -8.09 3.59 14.29
C ASN A 136 -8.37 2.78 13.02
N LEU A 137 -7.32 2.42 12.29
CA LEU A 137 -7.44 1.73 11.01
C LEU A 137 -7.94 0.29 11.13
N GLU A 138 -7.69 -0.40 12.24
CA GLU A 138 -8.23 -1.75 12.49
C GLU A 138 -9.76 -1.71 12.50
N LYS A 139 -10.33 -0.82 13.31
CA LYS A 139 -11.79 -0.68 13.43
C LYS A 139 -12.44 -0.21 12.14
N GLU A 140 -11.81 0.73 11.43
CA GLU A 140 -12.35 1.21 10.15
C GLU A 140 -12.29 0.12 9.06
N PHE A 141 -11.24 -0.70 9.03
CA PHE A 141 -11.18 -1.83 8.10
C PHE A 141 -12.29 -2.86 8.37
N ASP A 142 -12.50 -3.24 9.63
CA ASP A 142 -13.58 -4.16 10.02
C ASP A 142 -14.96 -3.62 9.63
N LYS A 143 -15.21 -2.33 9.86
CA LYS A 143 -16.45 -1.66 9.46
C LYS A 143 -16.64 -1.61 7.95
N CYS A 144 -15.57 -1.42 7.18
CA CYS A 144 -15.67 -1.36 5.71
C CYS A 144 -15.94 -2.73 5.10
N LEU A 145 -15.46 -3.82 5.70
CA LEU A 145 -15.73 -5.18 5.19
C LEU A 145 -17.22 -5.51 5.15
N SER A 146 -18.03 -5.01 6.10
CA SER A 146 -19.48 -5.21 6.07
C SER A 146 -20.18 -4.53 4.89
N LEU A 147 -19.49 -3.64 4.15
CA LEU A 147 -20.02 -3.02 2.92
C LEU A 147 -19.88 -3.93 1.69
N LEU A 148 -19.13 -5.03 1.80
CA LEU A 148 -18.91 -5.99 0.73
C LEU A 148 -19.83 -7.20 0.81
N GLU A 149 -20.47 -7.44 1.96
CA GLU A 149 -21.51 -8.44 2.17
C GLU A 149 -22.77 -8.09 1.35
#